data_AF-A0A176RVD7-F1
#
_entry.id   AF-A0A176RVD7-F1
#
_cell.length_a   1.000
_cell.length_b   1.000
_cell.length_c   1.000
_cell.angle_alpha   90.00
_cell.angle_beta   90.00
_cell.angle_gamma   90.00
#
_symmetry.space_group_name_H-M   'P 1'
#
loop_
_entity.id
_entity.type
_entity.pdbx_description
1 polymer ?
#
loop_
_entity_poly.entity_id
_entity_poly.type
_entity_poly.pdbx_seq_one_letter_code
_entity_poly.pdbx_strand_id
1 'polypeptide(L)'
;MGYKGFDKDYDVPKLHLPNPKPRKSKTNPNPSLTEEQRLENKTFSQIRIRVEHSLSGLKRFNILIHDFRNHIPKFIDHVAVTCAGLWNFKIAIRNLAILY
;
A
#
# COMPACT_ATOMS: atom_id res chain seq x y z
N MET A 1 7.82 0.67 5.87
CA MET A 1 7.29 1.90 6.51
C MET A 1 6.93 2.86 5.40
N GLY A 2 5.87 3.65 5.55
CA GLY A 2 5.38 4.57 4.52
C GLY A 2 6.33 5.74 4.25
N TYR A 3 6.02 6.51 3.21
CA TYR A 3 6.79 7.67 2.81
C TYR A 3 6.69 8.79 3.86
N LYS A 4 7.81 9.13 4.51
CA LYS A 4 7.83 10.15 5.58
C LYS A 4 7.66 11.58 5.10
N GLY A 5 7.92 11.85 3.81
CA GLY A 5 7.70 13.16 3.21
C GLY A 5 6.25 13.43 2.85
N PHE A 6 5.34 12.46 3.04
CA PHE A 6 3.96 12.55 2.57
C PHE A 6 3.22 13.78 3.13
N ASP A 7 3.44 14.07 4.42
CA ASP A 7 2.89 15.25 5.11
C ASP A 7 3.33 16.59 4.48
N LYS A 8 4.53 16.62 3.90
CA LYS A 8 5.12 17.84 3.31
C LYS A 8 4.74 18.00 1.85
N ASP A 9 4.64 16.89 1.13
CA ASP A 9 4.47 16.87 -0.32
C ASP A 9 2.99 16.86 -0.76
N TYR A 10 2.07 16.51 0.15
CA TYR A 10 0.65 16.36 -0.15
C TYR A 10 -0.22 17.00 0.94
N ASP A 11 -1.12 17.89 0.53
CA ASP A 11 -2.17 18.41 1.41
C ASP A 11 -3.28 17.35 1.53
N VAL A 12 -3.49 16.84 2.74
CA VAL A 12 -4.52 15.83 3.03
C VAL A 12 -5.34 16.21 4.27
N PRO A 13 -6.67 16.04 4.24
CA PRO A 13 -7.53 16.38 5.38
C PRO A 13 -7.17 15.62 6.67
N LYS A 14 -6.63 14.40 6.53
CA LYS A 14 -6.19 13.59 7.66
C LYS A 14 -5.05 12.66 7.26
N LEU A 15 -3.92 12.83 7.93
CA LEU A 15 -2.73 12.00 7.72
C LEU A 15 -2.78 10.75 8.61
N HIS A 16 -2.64 9.58 7.97
CA HIS A 16 -2.60 8.30 8.65
C HIS A 16 -1.24 7.62 8.38
N LEU A 17 -0.24 7.93 9.19
CA LEU A 17 1.08 7.32 9.13
C LEU A 17 1.34 6.44 10.37
N PRO A 18 1.96 5.26 10.20
CA PRO A 18 2.37 4.44 11.33
C PRO A 18 3.46 5.14 12.13
N ASN A 19 3.40 5.02 13.46
CA ASN A 19 4.39 5.56 14.39
C ASN A 19 5.76 4.94 14.12
N PRO A 20 6.76 5.71 13.65
CA PRO A 20 8.09 5.18 13.44
C PRO A 20 8.76 4.93 14.80
N LYS A 21 9.58 3.89 14.87
CA LYS A 21 10.42 3.68 16.04
C LYS A 21 11.34 4.91 16.23
N PRO A 22 11.44 5.48 17.45
CA PRO A 22 12.31 6.61 17.71
C PRO A 22 13.76 6.27 17.33
N ARG A 23 14.50 7.28 16.85
CA ARG A 23 15.91 7.09 16.48
C ARG A 23 16.73 6.86 17.76
N LYS A 24 17.68 5.92 17.70
CA LYS A 24 18.66 5.73 18.76
C LYS A 24 19.52 6.99 18.89
N SER A 25 19.68 7.49 20.11
CA SER A 25 20.53 8.64 20.43
C SER A 25 21.36 8.36 21.69
N LYS A 26 22.34 9.23 21.99
CA LYS A 26 23.08 9.15 23.26
C LYS A 26 22.15 9.26 24.47
N THR A 27 21.09 10.07 24.37
CA THR A 27 20.08 10.28 25.42
C THR A 27 18.97 9.23 25.43
N ASN A 28 18.79 8.47 24.34
CA ASN A 28 17.86 7.35 24.25
C ASN A 28 18.55 6.17 23.55
N PRO A 29 19.39 5.41 24.29
CA PRO A 29 20.19 4.34 23.71
C PRO A 29 19.35 3.11 23.32
N ASN A 30 18.19 2.92 23.95
CA ASN A 30 17.28 1.80 23.72
C ASN A 30 15.87 2.29 23.40
N PRO A 31 15.67 2.91 22.22
CA PRO A 31 14.35 3.40 21.84
C PRO A 31 13.38 2.23 21.67
N SER A 32 12.17 2.38 22.18
CA SER A 32 11.07 1.44 22.03
C SER A 32 9.80 2.18 21.65
N LEU A 33 8.85 1.46 21.05
CA LEU A 33 7.49 1.96 20.87
C LEU A 33 6.71 1.68 22.14
N THR A 34 5.84 2.61 22.53
CA THR A 34 4.84 2.38 23.57
C THR A 34 3.85 1.29 23.12
N GLU A 35 3.16 0.65 24.06
CA GLU A 35 2.18 -0.39 23.72
C GLU A 35 1.03 0.15 22.86
N GLU A 36 0.58 1.38 23.12
CA GLU A 36 -0.42 2.07 22.31
C GLU A 36 0.05 2.28 20.87
N GLN A 37 1.28 2.77 20.67
CA GLN A 37 1.87 2.93 19.34
C GLN A 37 2.01 1.61 18.59
N ARG A 38 2.34 0.52 19.31
CA ARG A 38 2.42 -0.82 18.72
C ARG A 38 1.05 -1.32 18.28
N LEU A 39 0.02 -1.11 19.11
CA LEU A 39 -1.34 -1.51 18.80
C LEU A 39 -1.86 -0.75 17.57
N GLU A 40 -1.63 0.56 17.51
CA GLU A 40 -1.99 1.38 16.35
C GLU A 40 -1.27 0.90 15.08
N ASN A 41 0.04 0.67 15.16
CA ASN A 41 0.83 0.13 14.04
C ASN A 41 0.36 -1.26 13.61
N LYS A 42 -0.11 -2.10 14.55
CA LYS A 42 -0.66 -3.43 14.26
C LYS A 42 -1.93 -3.31 13.43
N THR A 43 -2.84 -2.40 13.80
CA THR A 43 -4.06 -2.12 13.03
C THR A 43 -3.73 -1.63 11.62
N PHE A 44 -2.81 -0.68 11.47
CA PHE A 44 -2.35 -0.24 10.14
C PHE A 44 -1.73 -1.38 9.33
N SER A 45 -0.95 -2.25 9.98
CA SER A 45 -0.31 -3.38 9.29
C SER A 45 -1.34 -4.40 8.79
N GLN A 46 -2.40 -4.67 9.55
CA GLN A 46 -3.48 -5.56 9.12
C GLN A 46 -4.18 -5.06 7.85
N ILE A 47 -4.45 -3.76 7.76
CA ILE A 47 -5.03 -3.15 6.57
C ILE A 47 -4.04 -3.23 5.41
N ARG A 48 -2.77 -2.87 5.65
CA ARG A 48 -1.73 -2.85 4.63
C ARG A 48 -1.51 -4.21 4.01
N ILE A 49 -1.51 -5.29 4.80
CA ILE A 49 -1.34 -6.66 4.29
C ILE A 49 -2.42 -6.99 3.24
N ARG A 50 -3.68 -6.62 3.49
CA ARG A 50 -4.77 -6.87 2.54
C ARG A 50 -4.56 -6.09 1.24
N VAL A 51 -4.18 -4.81 1.35
CA VAL A 51 -3.91 -3.95 0.19
C VAL A 51 -2.71 -4.44 -0.61
N GLU A 52 -1.58 -4.73 0.05
CA GLU A 52 -0.36 -5.25 -0.58
C GLU A 52 -0.61 -6.60 -1.27
N HIS A 53 -1.41 -7.49 -0.68
CA HIS A 53 -1.80 -8.74 -1.32
C HIS A 53 -2.59 -8.49 -2.61
N SER A 54 -3.55 -7.56 -2.59
CA SER A 54 -4.29 -7.17 -3.79
C SER A 54 -3.37 -6.51 -4.83
N LEU A 55 -2.48 -5.60 -4.44
CA LEU A 55 -1.53 -4.95 -5.35
C LEU A 55 -0.55 -5.95 -5.98
N SER A 56 -0.07 -6.93 -5.22
CA SER A 56 0.80 -7.99 -5.72
C SER A 56 0.14 -8.81 -6.84
N GLY A 57 -1.19 -8.94 -6.79
CA GLY A 57 -1.97 -9.59 -7.84
C GLY A 57 -1.92 -8.90 -9.19
N LEU A 58 -1.67 -7.59 -9.24
CA LEU A 58 -1.52 -6.83 -10.49
C LEU A 58 -0.33 -7.32 -11.32
N LYS A 59 0.68 -7.91 -10.67
CA LYS A 59 1.84 -8.48 -11.35
C LYS A 59 1.51 -9.68 -12.25
N ARG A 60 0.27 -10.19 -12.20
CA ARG A 60 -0.20 -11.24 -13.12
C ARG A 60 -0.47 -10.71 -14.53
N PHE A 61 -0.63 -9.40 -14.68
CA PHE A 61 -0.79 -8.78 -15.98
C PHE A 61 0.59 -8.48 -16.55
N ASN A 62 1.04 -9.29 -17.51
CA ASN A 62 2.33 -9.16 -18.17
C ASN A 62 2.59 -7.76 -18.76
N ILE A 63 1.54 -7.07 -19.19
CA ILE A 63 1.61 -5.68 -19.68
C ILE A 63 2.06 -4.68 -18.59
N LEU A 64 1.90 -5.00 -17.31
CA LEU A 64 2.39 -4.17 -16.19
C LEU A 64 3.81 -4.53 -15.75
N ILE A 65 4.36 -5.65 -16.23
CA ILE A 65 5.65 -6.20 -15.78
C ILE A 65 6.71 -6.06 -16.86
N HIS A 66 6.35 -6.29 -18.11
CA HIS A 66 7.26 -6.18 -19.22
C HIS A 66 7.22 -4.79 -19.82
N ASP A 67 8.38 -4.31 -20.25
CA ASP A 67 8.49 -3.09 -21.03
C ASP A 67 7.70 -3.24 -22.33
N PHE A 68 6.66 -2.43 -22.49
CA PHE A 68 5.90 -2.35 -23.73
C PHE A 68 6.08 -0.95 -24.32
N ARG A 69 6.65 -0.92 -25.53
CA ARG A 69 6.98 0.32 -26.22
C ARG A 69 5.72 0.85 -26.91
N ASN A 70 5.09 1.85 -26.30
CA ASN A 70 3.93 2.53 -26.87
C ASN A 70 4.22 4.04 -26.98
N HIS A 71 3.58 4.70 -27.94
CA HIS A 71 3.75 6.14 -28.17
C HIS A 71 2.58 6.98 -27.60
N ILE A 72 1.65 6.35 -26.88
CA ILE A 72 0.42 7.00 -26.43
C ILE A 72 0.67 7.62 -25.05
N PRO A 73 0.51 8.94 -24.90
CA PRO A 73 0.66 9.61 -23.60
C PRO A 73 -0.27 9.00 -22.54
N LYS A 74 0.22 8.83 -21.30
CA LYS A 74 -0.53 8.31 -20.14
C LYS A 74 -1.15 6.91 -20.31
N PHE A 75 -0.80 6.19 -21.37
CA PHE A 75 -1.40 4.88 -21.62
C PHE A 75 -1.04 3.86 -20.53
N ILE A 76 0.14 3.95 -19.92
CA ILE A 76 0.51 3.13 -18.77
C ILE A 76 -0.46 3.31 -17.58
N ASP A 77 -0.89 4.55 -17.32
CA ASP A 77 -1.82 4.84 -16.22
C ASP A 77 -3.19 4.21 -16.49
N HIS A 78 -3.67 4.32 -17.72
CA HIS A 78 -4.93 3.68 -18.14
C HIS A 78 -4.86 2.15 -18.05
N VAL A 79 -3.75 1.54 -18.47
CA VAL A 79 -3.53 0.10 -18.34
C VAL A 79 -3.51 -0.30 -16.86
N ALA A 80 -2.79 0.44 -16.01
CA ALA A 80 -2.72 0.17 -14.57
C ALA A 80 -4.10 0.23 -13.90
N VAL A 81 -4.89 1.27 -14.18
CA VAL A 81 -6.27 1.41 -13.65
C VAL A 81 -7.17 0.28 -14.15
N THR A 82 -7.05 -0.10 -15.43
CA THR A 82 -7.84 -1.19 -16.02
C THR A 82 -7.52 -2.53 -15.38
N CYS A 83 -6.23 -2.87 -15.27
CA CYS A 83 -5.77 -4.08 -14.59
C CYS A 83 -6.18 -4.12 -13.11
N ALA A 84 -6.14 -2.97 -12.42
CA ALA A 84 -6.63 -2.85 -11.04
C ALA A 84 -8.12 -3.14 -10.94
N GLY A 85 -8.93 -2.59 -11.84
CA GLY A 85 -10.37 -2.88 -11.93
C GLY A 85 -10.65 -4.37 -12.14
N LEU A 86 -9.99 -4.99 -13.12
CA LEU A 86 -10.15 -6.42 -13.43
C LEU A 86 -9.75 -7.31 -12.24
N TRP A 87 -8.66 -6.96 -11.56
CA TRP A 87 -8.19 -7.72 -10.40
C TRP A 87 -9.14 -7.58 -9.20
N ASN A 88 -9.63 -6.36 -8.92
CA ASN A 88 -10.62 -6.12 -7.88
C ASN A 88 -11.92 -6.89 -8.15
N PHE A 89 -12.38 -6.91 -9.41
CA PHE A 89 -13.54 -7.68 -9.83
C PHE A 89 -13.34 -9.18 -9.58
N LYS A 90 -12.17 -9.73 -9.96
CA LYS A 90 -11.81 -11.12 -9.67
C LYS A 90 -11.80 -11.43 -8.17
N ILE A 91 -11.24 -10.55 -7.34
CA ILE A 91 -11.24 -10.72 -5.87
C ILE A 91 -12.69 -10.73 -5.35
N ALA A 92 -13.53 -9.81 -5.82
CA ALA A 92 -14.91 -9.70 -5.39
C ALA A 92 -15.70 -10.98 -5.71
N ILE A 93 -15.58 -11.51 -6.94
CA ILE A 93 -16.22 -12.78 -7.33
C ILE A 93 -15.72 -13.93 -6.46
N ARG A 94 -14.40 -14.03 -6.25
CA ARG A 94 -13.84 -15.10 -5.42
C ARG A 94 -14.38 -15.04 -3.98
N ASN A 95 -14.45 -13.84 -3.41
CA ASN A 95 -14.96 -13.67 -2.05
C ASN A 95 -16.46 -14.02 -1.97
N LEU A 96 -17.24 -13.65 -2.99
CA LEU A 96 -18.65 -14.04 -3.10
C LEU A 96 -18.79 -15.57 -3.17
N ALA A 97 -18.00 -16.24 -4.01
CA ALA A 97 -18.02 -17.69 -4.17
C ALA A 97 -17.54 -18.49 -2.96
N ILE A 98 -16.90 -17.85 -1.97
CA ILE A 98 -16.52 -18.49 -0.69
C ILE A 98 -17.65 -18.34 0.35
N LEU A 99 -18.60 -17.44 0.13
CA LEU A 99 -19.72 -17.17 1.03
C LEU A 99 -21.00 -17.96 0.68
N TYR A 100 -21.00 -18.71 -0.42
CA TYR A 100 -22.06 -19.62 -0.87
C TYR A 100 -21.49 -21.02 -1.05
#